data_AF-A0A7W1BJK3-F1
#
_entry.id   AF-A0A7W1BJK3-F1
#
_cell.length_a   1.000
_cell.length_b   1.000
_cell.length_c   1.000
_cell.angle_alpha   90.00
_cell.angle_beta   90.00
_cell.angle_gamma   90.00
#
_symmetry.space_group_name_H-M   'P 1'
#
loop_
_entity.id
_entity.type
_entity.pdbx_description
1 polymer ?
#
loop_
_entity_poly.entity_id
_entity_poly.type
_entity_poly.pdbx_seq_one_letter_code
_entity_poly.pdbx_strand_id
1 'polypeptide(L)'
;MLRVHVGSVALRECGNCAGVWIPPEPFEQLCAEREAQAAVMSWVVPGGRPATAASTETVRYLSCPDCQKLMNRVNFARYSGVIMDVCKVHGTFFDRDELHRVISFIRDGGLDSARGRERERLKEEQYRLRTMELGASADRQSAHDPGDLLGRTSDPLRRAFKQFFDF
;
A
#
# COMPACT_ATOMS: atom_id res chain seq x y z
N MET A 1 -0.28 23.02 -4.80
CA MET A 1 0.42 21.97 -5.57
C MET A 1 0.41 22.35 -7.04
N LEU A 2 1.50 22.13 -7.75
CA LEU A 2 1.66 22.42 -9.18
C LEU A 2 1.38 21.16 -9.99
N ARG A 3 0.65 21.25 -11.10
CA ARG A 3 0.46 20.10 -12.01
C ARG A 3 1.71 19.90 -12.84
N VAL A 4 2.18 18.67 -12.94
CA VAL A 4 3.36 18.26 -13.69
C VAL A 4 3.03 16.98 -14.46
N HIS A 5 3.56 16.87 -15.67
CA HIS A 5 3.52 15.64 -16.46
C HIS A 5 4.92 15.08 -16.60
N VAL A 6 5.08 13.80 -16.30
CA VAL A 6 6.34 13.08 -16.41
C VAL A 6 6.12 11.91 -17.37
N GLY A 7 6.53 12.08 -18.63
CA GLY A 7 6.06 11.20 -19.70
C GLY A 7 4.54 11.25 -19.82
N SER A 8 3.90 10.08 -19.78
CA SER A 8 2.43 9.95 -19.77
C SER A 8 1.79 10.17 -18.39
N VAL A 9 2.57 10.20 -17.31
CA VAL A 9 2.04 10.21 -15.93
C VAL A 9 1.71 11.63 -15.50
N ALA A 10 0.45 11.87 -15.16
CA ALA A 10 -0.02 13.13 -14.58
C ALA A 10 0.12 13.09 -13.04
N LEU A 11 0.83 14.07 -12.48
CA LEU A 11 1.04 14.20 -11.03
C LEU A 11 0.96 15.66 -10.58
N ARG A 12 0.89 15.88 -9.26
CA ARG A 12 0.97 17.22 -8.66
C ARG A 12 2.12 17.29 -7.67
N GLU A 13 2.97 18.30 -7.82
CA GLU A 13 4.12 18.52 -6.96
C GLU A 13 3.79 19.55 -5.86
N CYS A 14 4.29 19.31 -4.65
CA CYS A 14 4.26 20.28 -3.58
C CYS A 14 5.50 21.18 -3.64
N GLY A 15 5.33 22.46 -4.00
CA GLY A 15 6.44 23.42 -4.07
C GLY A 15 7.12 23.75 -2.73
N ASN A 16 6.64 23.23 -1.58
CA ASN A 16 7.24 23.46 -0.27
C ASN A 16 8.11 22.28 0.19
N CYS A 17 7.61 21.04 0.08
CA CYS A 17 8.34 19.85 0.52
C CYS A 17 8.93 19.02 -0.63
N ALA A 18 8.59 19.34 -1.88
CA ALA A 18 8.90 18.53 -3.07
C ALA A 18 8.26 17.13 -3.07
N GLY A 19 7.25 16.90 -2.21
CA GLY A 19 6.43 15.69 -2.24
C GLY A 19 5.47 15.69 -3.42
N VAL A 20 4.98 14.51 -3.78
CA VAL A 20 4.22 14.27 -5.01
C VAL A 20 2.87 13.65 -4.68
N TRP A 21 1.82 14.17 -5.32
CA TRP A 21 0.49 13.61 -5.30
C TRP A 21 0.16 12.97 -6.65
N ILE A 22 -0.27 11.72 -6.65
CA ILE A 22 -0.66 10.98 -7.85
C ILE A 22 -2.09 10.45 -7.67
N PRO A 23 -3.03 10.77 -8.59
CA PRO A 23 -4.35 10.15 -8.61
C PRO A 23 -4.26 8.62 -8.86
N PRO A 24 -5.33 7.84 -8.62
CA PRO A 24 -5.26 6.39 -8.68
C PRO A 24 -4.89 5.85 -10.05
N GLU A 25 -5.54 6.34 -11.12
CA GLU A 25 -5.30 5.86 -12.49
C GLU A 25 -3.84 6.08 -12.96
N PRO A 26 -3.25 7.30 -12.89
CA PRO A 26 -1.85 7.49 -13.23
C PRO A 26 -0.88 6.68 -12.37
N PHE A 27 -1.23 6.41 -11.11
CA PHE A 27 -0.40 5.57 -10.25
C PHE A 27 -0.47 4.09 -10.64
N GLU A 28 -1.65 3.57 -10.98
CA GLU A 28 -1.83 2.22 -11.51
C GLU A 28 -1.06 2.04 -12.83
N GLN A 29 -1.15 3.01 -13.73
CA GLN A 29 -0.35 3.06 -14.96
C GLN A 29 1.15 2.95 -14.65
N LEU A 30 1.63 3.78 -13.71
CA LEU A 30 3.03 3.81 -13.31
C LEU A 30 3.50 2.47 -12.70
N CYS A 31 2.63 1.76 -11.98
CA CYS A 31 2.94 0.42 -11.49
C CYS A 31 3.02 -0.65 -12.60
N ALA A 32 2.26 -0.51 -13.68
CA ALA A 32 2.14 -1.50 -14.74
C ALA A 32 3.13 -1.30 -15.90
N GLU A 33 3.46 -0.05 -16.23
CA GLU A 33 4.14 0.30 -17.47
C GLU A 33 5.62 0.64 -17.26
N ARG A 34 6.52 -0.13 -17.87
CA ARG A 34 7.98 0.11 -17.79
C ARG A 34 8.40 1.46 -18.36
N GLU A 35 7.71 1.96 -19.37
CA GLU A 35 7.99 3.27 -19.97
C GLU A 35 7.65 4.42 -19.01
N ALA A 36 6.49 4.36 -18.35
CA ALA A 36 6.11 5.30 -17.31
C ALA A 36 7.12 5.29 -16.14
N GLN A 37 7.57 4.09 -15.73
CA GLN A 37 8.61 3.92 -14.72
C GLN A 37 9.92 4.58 -15.14
N ALA A 38 10.37 4.36 -16.38
CA ALA A 38 11.59 4.95 -16.91
C ALA A 38 11.51 6.50 -16.94
N ALA A 39 10.36 7.04 -17.36
CA ALA A 39 10.12 8.49 -17.37
C ALA A 39 10.28 9.08 -15.96
N VAL A 40 9.63 8.48 -14.96
CA VAL A 40 9.73 8.93 -13.55
C VAL A 40 11.15 8.79 -13.00
N MET A 41 11.89 7.73 -13.37
CA MET A 41 13.28 7.55 -12.95
C MET A 41 14.23 8.59 -13.53
N SER A 42 13.94 9.10 -14.73
CA SER A 42 14.70 10.17 -15.36
C SER A 42 14.32 11.57 -14.88
N TRP A 43 13.19 11.68 -14.17
CA TRP A 43 12.69 12.96 -13.69
C TRP A 43 13.42 13.43 -12.43
N VAL A 44 13.98 14.63 -12.53
CA VAL A 44 14.62 15.34 -11.43
C VAL A 44 13.66 16.39 -10.91
N VAL A 45 13.36 16.36 -9.62
CA VAL A 45 12.52 17.37 -8.96
C VAL A 45 13.34 18.66 -8.80
N PRO A 46 13.03 19.76 -9.50
CA PRO A 46 13.82 20.98 -9.44
C PRO A 46 13.74 21.62 -8.05
N GLY A 47 14.86 22.06 -7.48
CA GLY A 47 14.88 22.81 -6.22
C GLY A 47 14.82 21.97 -4.93
N GLY A 48 15.03 20.66 -5.02
CA GLY A 48 15.13 19.80 -3.84
C GLY A 48 16.32 20.21 -2.95
N ARG A 49 16.07 20.61 -1.70
CA ARG A 49 17.11 20.59 -0.64
C ARG A 49 17.67 19.16 -0.56
N PRO A 50 18.96 18.95 -0.25
CA PRO A 50 19.45 17.60 0.05
C PRO A 50 18.57 17.01 1.16
N ALA A 51 18.17 15.75 1.01
CA ALA A 51 17.47 15.01 2.06
C ALA A 51 18.36 15.05 3.30
N THR A 52 18.00 15.85 4.30
CA THR A 52 18.71 15.85 5.58
C THR A 52 18.49 14.50 6.20
N ALA A 53 19.58 13.77 6.42
CA ALA A 53 19.60 12.45 7.03
C ALA A 53 18.65 12.41 8.23
N ALA A 54 17.65 11.52 8.14
CA ALA A 54 16.71 11.11 9.17
C ALA A 54 16.74 11.97 10.44
N SER A 55 16.18 13.18 10.38
CA SER A 55 15.66 13.78 11.60
C SER A 55 14.62 12.83 12.16
N THR A 56 14.60 12.64 13.47
CA THR A 56 13.53 12.02 14.24
C THR A 56 12.25 12.83 14.00
N GLU A 57 11.67 12.69 12.82
CA GLU A 57 10.48 13.42 12.41
C GLU A 57 9.31 12.84 13.18
N THR A 58 8.71 13.70 14.02
CA THR A 58 7.38 13.48 14.56
C THR A 58 6.47 13.02 13.43
N VAL A 59 5.86 11.83 13.56
CA VAL A 59 4.91 11.32 12.56
C VAL A 59 3.77 12.33 12.42
N ARG A 60 3.64 12.93 11.24
CA ARG A 60 2.55 13.87 10.91
C ARG A 60 1.64 13.19 9.91
N TYR A 61 0.38 12.98 10.29
CA TYR A 61 -0.64 12.51 9.36
C TYR A 61 -1.03 13.65 8.42
N LEU A 62 -1.05 13.36 7.12
CA LEU A 62 -1.39 14.33 6.09
C LEU A 62 -2.89 14.27 5.76
N SER A 63 -3.48 15.43 5.49
CA SER A 63 -4.83 15.55 4.95
C SER A 63 -4.81 15.44 3.43
N CYS A 64 -5.77 14.72 2.86
CA CYS A 64 -5.93 14.59 1.42
C CYS A 64 -6.12 15.98 0.78
N PRO A 65 -5.36 16.34 -0.27
CA PRO A 65 -5.49 17.64 -0.92
C PRO A 65 -6.86 17.86 -1.57
N ASP A 66 -7.58 16.79 -1.93
CA ASP A 66 -8.88 16.88 -2.60
C ASP A 66 -10.07 16.84 -1.62
N CYS A 67 -10.05 15.99 -0.58
CA CYS A 67 -11.18 15.86 0.36
C CYS A 67 -10.89 16.23 1.82
N GLN A 68 -9.66 16.62 2.13
CA GLN A 68 -9.22 17.07 3.46
C GLN A 68 -9.34 16.02 4.59
N LYS A 69 -9.75 14.79 4.29
CA LYS A 69 -9.72 13.66 5.24
C LYS A 69 -8.29 13.20 5.47
N LEU A 70 -8.00 12.75 6.69
CA LEU A 70 -6.72 12.13 7.04
C LEU A 70 -6.43 10.93 6.14
N MET A 71 -5.20 10.85 5.67
CA MET A 71 -4.70 9.76 4.84
C MET A 71 -4.12 8.63 5.68
N ASN A 72 -4.13 7.42 5.13
CA ASN A 72 -3.56 6.26 5.80
C ASN A 72 -2.10 6.11 5.38
N ARG A 73 -1.20 5.99 6.36
CA ARG A 73 0.19 5.61 6.12
C ARG A 73 0.26 4.13 5.80
N VAL A 74 0.74 3.78 4.61
CA VAL A 74 0.80 2.41 4.10
C VAL A 74 2.21 2.11 3.62
N ASN A 75 2.78 1.00 4.10
CA ASN A 75 4.03 0.47 3.54
C ASN A 75 3.74 -0.16 2.18
N PHE A 76 4.35 0.36 1.10
CA PHE A 76 4.12 -0.15 -0.25
C PHE A 76 4.49 -1.64 -0.34
N ALA A 77 3.58 -2.43 -0.90
CA ALA A 77 3.68 -3.89 -0.98
C ALA A 77 3.98 -4.59 0.37
N ARG A 78 3.65 -3.96 1.52
CA ARG A 78 3.97 -4.37 2.90
C ARG A 78 5.43 -4.55 3.28
N TYR A 79 6.32 -4.71 2.32
CA TYR A 79 7.70 -5.14 2.53
C TYR A 79 8.74 -4.18 1.94
N SER A 80 8.32 -3.14 1.20
CA SER A 80 9.27 -2.22 0.55
C SER A 80 9.98 -1.28 1.53
N GLY A 81 9.36 -0.99 2.67
CA GLY A 81 9.86 0.02 3.61
C GLY A 81 9.68 1.47 3.10
N VAL A 82 8.81 1.68 2.12
CA VAL A 82 8.43 3.00 1.61
C VAL A 82 7.02 3.32 2.12
N ILE A 83 6.85 4.44 2.84
CA ILE A 83 5.62 4.73 3.60
C ILE A 83 4.82 5.82 2.89
N MET A 84 3.82 5.41 2.12
CA MET A 84 2.99 6.34 1.36
C MET A 84 1.77 6.79 2.17
N ASP A 85 1.30 8.01 1.97
CA ASP A 85 0.05 8.50 2.54
C ASP A 85 -1.10 8.36 1.52
N VAL A 86 -2.05 7.47 1.80
CA VAL A 86 -3.09 7.06 0.85
C VAL A 86 -4.46 7.62 1.24
N CYS A 87 -5.08 8.37 0.32
CA CYS A 87 -6.51 8.59 0.32
C CYS A 87 -7.19 7.50 -0.52
N LYS A 88 -8.06 6.70 0.10
CA LYS A 88 -8.77 5.59 -0.56
C LYS A 88 -9.60 5.97 -1.79
N VAL A 89 -9.88 7.26 -1.98
CA VAL A 89 -10.74 7.76 -3.07
C VAL A 89 -9.93 8.54 -4.10
N HIS A 90 -9.00 9.41 -3.67
CA HIS A 90 -8.44 10.44 -4.55
C HIS A 90 -7.00 10.19 -5.00
N GLY A 91 -6.26 9.30 -4.35
CA GLY A 91 -4.88 9.01 -4.72
C GLY A 91 -3.92 8.91 -3.54
N THR A 92 -2.65 9.03 -3.88
CA THR A 92 -1.53 8.75 -2.98
C THR A 92 -0.56 9.93 -2.97
N PHE A 93 -0.14 10.30 -1.77
CA PHE A 93 0.95 11.24 -1.53
C PHE A 93 2.24 10.47 -1.24
N PHE A 94 3.32 10.93 -1.85
CA PHE A 94 4.68 10.45 -1.68
C PHE A 94 5.51 11.60 -1.12
N ASP A 95 6.22 11.35 -0.03
CA ASP A 95 7.25 12.27 0.41
C ASP A 95 8.40 12.32 -0.61
N ARG A 96 9.35 13.22 -0.38
CA ARG A 96 10.52 13.36 -1.24
C ARG A 96 11.22 12.00 -1.39
N ASP A 97 11.59 11.67 -2.62
CA ASP A 97 12.28 10.43 -3.02
C ASP A 97 11.49 9.12 -2.84
N GLU A 98 10.33 9.12 -2.16
CA GLU A 98 9.53 7.90 -1.96
C GLU A 98 8.99 7.35 -3.26
N LEU A 99 8.53 8.21 -4.17
CA LEU A 99 8.08 7.78 -5.49
C LEU A 99 9.20 7.05 -6.22
N HIS A 100 10.41 7.60 -6.24
CA HIS A 100 11.57 6.95 -6.87
C HIS A 100 11.87 5.60 -6.22
N ARG A 101 11.81 5.50 -4.88
CA ARG A 101 12.01 4.24 -4.16
C ARG A 101 10.95 3.19 -4.50
N VAL A 102 9.68 3.58 -4.65
CA VAL A 102 8.61 2.68 -5.12
C VAL A 102 8.93 2.14 -6.51
N ILE A 103 9.33 3.00 -7.44
CA ILE A 103 9.64 2.57 -8.81
C ILE A 103 10.87 1.66 -8.86
N SER A 104 11.93 1.97 -8.11
CA SER A 104 13.08 1.09 -7.98
C SER A 104 12.67 -0.29 -7.44
N PHE A 105 11.88 -0.33 -6.37
CA PHE A 105 11.37 -1.59 -5.81
C PHE A 105 10.58 -2.42 -6.84
N ILE A 106 9.75 -1.79 -7.67
CA ILE A 106 9.01 -2.48 -8.73
C ILE A 106 9.97 -3.05 -9.78
N ARG A 107 10.93 -2.23 -10.25
CA ARG A 107 11.90 -2.62 -11.28
C ARG A 107 12.81 -3.77 -10.83
N ASP A 108 13.10 -3.84 -9.54
CA ASP A 108 13.91 -4.89 -8.91
C ASP A 108 13.11 -6.19 -8.67
N GLY A 109 11.85 -6.27 -9.13
CA GLY A 109 11.00 -7.46 -8.95
C GLY A 109 10.40 -7.56 -7.53
N GLY A 110 10.38 -6.46 -6.79
CA GLY A 110 9.88 -6.41 -5.41
C GLY A 110 8.41 -6.82 -5.28
N LEU A 111 7.58 -6.56 -6.30
CA LEU A 111 6.17 -6.99 -6.29
C LEU A 111 6.02 -8.52 -6.31
N ASP A 112 6.84 -9.22 -7.10
CA ASP A 112 6.79 -10.68 -7.15
C ASP A 112 7.32 -11.30 -5.84
N SER A 113 8.38 -10.69 -5.30
CA SER A 113 8.90 -11.06 -3.98
C SER A 113 7.86 -10.85 -2.87
N ALA A 114 7.13 -9.74 -2.90
CA ALA A 114 6.07 -9.43 -1.94
C ALA A 114 4.90 -10.43 -2.05
N ARG A 115 4.47 -10.77 -3.28
CA ARG A 115 3.45 -11.82 -3.51
C ARG A 115 3.91 -13.18 -2.98
N GLY A 116 5.18 -13.53 -3.15
CA GLY A 116 5.76 -14.76 -2.62
C GLY A 116 5.66 -14.83 -1.10
N ARG A 117 6.09 -13.77 -0.42
CA ARG A 117 6.03 -13.65 1.06
C ARG A 117 4.60 -13.66 1.59
N GLU A 118 3.68 -12.96 0.93
CA GLU A 118 2.28 -12.95 1.32
C GLU A 118 1.66 -14.34 1.23
N ARG A 119 1.96 -15.08 0.15
CA ARG A 119 1.49 -16.46 -0.02
C ARG A 119 2.01 -17.39 1.06
N GLU A 120 3.25 -17.21 1.49
CA GLU A 120 3.85 -17.98 2.60
C GLU A 120 3.17 -17.64 3.93
N ARG A 121 3.02 -16.35 4.25
CA ARG A 121 2.32 -15.89 5.46
C ARG A 121 0.90 -16.45 5.56
N LEU A 122 0.14 -16.42 4.47
CA LEU A 122 -1.24 -16.94 4.44
C LEU A 122 -1.27 -18.45 4.67
N LYS A 123 -0.29 -19.21 4.14
CA LYS A 123 -0.19 -20.66 4.38
C LYS A 123 0.12 -20.97 5.84
N GLU A 124 1.05 -20.23 6.45
CA GLU A 124 1.39 -20.36 7.87
C GLU A 124 0.18 -20.04 8.76
N GLU A 125 -0.55 -18.96 8.45
CA GLU A 125 -1.76 -18.58 9.17
C GLU A 125 -2.85 -19.65 9.06
N GLN A 126 -3.09 -20.18 7.86
CA GLN A 126 -4.04 -21.28 7.66
C GLN A 126 -3.65 -22.54 8.44
N TYR A 127 -2.36 -22.88 8.46
CA TYR A 127 -1.85 -24.02 9.22
C TYR A 127 -2.05 -23.81 10.73
N ARG A 128 -1.77 -22.60 11.23
CA ARG A 128 -1.95 -22.24 12.64
C ARG A 128 -3.41 -22.36 13.06
N LEU A 129 -4.33 -21.80 12.27
CA LEU A 129 -5.78 -21.86 12.55
C LEU A 129 -6.28 -23.30 12.54
N ARG A 130 -5.91 -24.12 11.54
CA ARG A 130 -6.29 -25.53 11.49
C ARG A 130 -5.80 -26.31 12.71
N THR A 131 -4.56 -26.06 13.14
CA THR A 131 -4.00 -26.71 14.34
C THR A 131 -4.77 -26.32 15.60
N MET A 132 -5.13 -25.04 15.75
CA MET A 132 -5.95 -24.56 16.86
C MET A 132 -7.35 -25.19 16.85
N GLU A 133 -8.00 -25.28 15.70
CA GLU A 133 -9.33 -25.89 15.54
C GLU A 133 -9.34 -27.38 15.90
N LEU A 134 -8.31 -28.12 15.48
CA LEU A 134 -8.18 -29.54 15.81
C LEU A 134 -7.97 -29.76 17.32
N GLY A 135 -7.13 -28.94 17.97
CA GLY A 135 -6.95 -28.99 19.43
C GLY A 135 -8.23 -28.64 20.19
N ALA A 136 -8.91 -27.56 19.80
CA ALA A 136 -10.18 -27.15 20.42
C ALA A 136 -11.31 -28.18 20.23
N SER A 137 -11.33 -28.89 19.11
CA SER A 137 -12.31 -29.95 18.84
C SER A 137 -12.06 -31.21 19.67
N ALA A 138 -10.79 -31.55 19.92
CA ALA A 138 -10.42 -32.66 20.81
C ALA A 138 -10.80 -32.37 22.27
N ASP A 139 -10.60 -31.13 22.74
CA ASP A 139 -11.02 -30.69 24.08
C ASP A 139 -12.56 -30.69 24.23
N ARG A 140 -13.31 -30.27 23.19
CA ARG A 140 -14.78 -30.31 23.20
C ARG A 140 -15.37 -31.72 23.17
N GLN A 141 -14.74 -32.68 22.50
CA GLN A 141 -15.22 -34.08 22.51
C GLN A 141 -15.08 -34.76 23.88
N SER A 142 -14.29 -34.20 24.80
CA SER A 142 -14.21 -34.64 26.19
C SER A 142 -15.32 -34.07 27.09
N ALA A 143 -16.09 -33.09 26.60
CA ALA A 143 -17.21 -32.48 27.31
C ALA A 143 -18.50 -32.60 26.47
N HIS A 144 -19.23 -33.70 26.65
CA HIS A 144 -20.51 -33.92 25.99
C HIS A 144 -21.65 -33.10 26.64
N ASP A 145 -22.25 -32.18 25.90
CA ASP A 145 -23.58 -31.60 26.17
C ASP A 145 -24.24 -31.20 24.83
N PRO A 146 -25.49 -31.60 24.50
CA PRO A 146 -26.06 -31.41 23.18
C PRO A 146 -26.93 -30.14 23.07
N GLY A 147 -26.68 -29.34 22.04
CA GLY A 147 -27.64 -28.41 21.45
C GLY A 147 -27.15 -26.96 21.37
N ASP A 148 -26.98 -26.41 20.17
CA ASP A 148 -28.01 -25.58 19.52
C ASP A 148 -27.49 -25.03 18.17
N LEU A 149 -28.42 -24.81 17.24
CA LEU A 149 -28.23 -24.39 15.85
C LEU A 149 -28.32 -22.86 15.71
N LEU A 150 -27.96 -22.39 14.49
CA LEU A 150 -28.13 -21.04 13.90
C LEU A 150 -26.90 -20.12 14.09
N GLY A 151 -26.34 -19.44 13.09
CA GLY A 151 -26.66 -19.25 11.68
C GLY A 151 -25.72 -18.15 11.17
N ARG A 152 -24.94 -18.42 10.11
CA ARG A 152 -23.90 -17.53 9.59
C ARG A 152 -24.47 -16.71 8.43
N THR A 153 -24.28 -15.39 8.44
CA THR A 153 -24.43 -14.58 7.23
C THR A 153 -23.17 -13.72 7.04
N SER A 154 -22.63 -13.78 5.82
CA SER A 154 -21.49 -13.01 5.36
C SER A 154 -21.98 -12.07 4.26
N ASP A 155 -21.70 -10.77 4.38
CA ASP A 155 -22.10 -9.76 3.40
C ASP A 155 -20.94 -9.47 2.42
N PRO A 156 -21.07 -9.75 1.10
CA PRO A 156 -19.94 -9.84 0.16
C PRO A 156 -19.84 -8.65 -0.81
N LEU A 157 -19.63 -7.42 -0.33
CA LEU A 157 -19.54 -6.24 -1.21
C LEU A 157 -18.33 -5.34 -0.91
N ARG A 158 -17.27 -5.49 -1.74
CA ARG A 158 -16.35 -4.41 -2.20
C ARG A 158 -15.26 -4.96 -3.16
N ARG A 159 -15.66 -5.33 -4.37
CA ARG A 159 -14.81 -5.33 -5.58
C ARG A 159 -15.10 -3.98 -6.25
N ALA A 160 -14.16 -3.04 -6.43
CA ALA A 160 -13.06 -3.11 -7.38
C ALA A 160 -12.01 -2.01 -7.09
N PHE A 161 -11.19 -2.21 -6.06
CA PHE A 161 -9.97 -1.40 -5.79
C PHE A 161 -8.83 -2.27 -5.21
N LYS A 162 -8.96 -3.61 -5.39
CA LYS A 162 -8.45 -4.64 -4.48
C LYS A 162 -7.13 -5.29 -4.92
N GLN A 163 -6.51 -4.86 -6.02
CA GLN A 163 -5.38 -5.61 -6.60
C GLN A 163 -4.00 -4.97 -6.37
N PHE A 164 -3.94 -3.72 -5.91
CA PHE A 164 -2.68 -3.02 -5.66
C PHE A 164 -2.50 -2.52 -4.21
N PHE A 165 -3.58 -2.26 -3.47
CA PHE A 165 -3.53 -1.66 -2.11
C PHE A 165 -3.94 -2.60 -0.96
N ASP A 166 -4.34 -3.84 -1.22
CA ASP A 166 -4.44 -4.92 -0.20
C ASP A 166 -3.12 -5.74 -0.16
N PHE A 167 -2.00 -5.02 -0.30
CA PHE A 167 -0.83 -5.05 0.57
C PHE A 167 -1.26 -5.36 1.99
#